data_AF-A0A257LM67-F1
#
_entry.id   AF-A0A257LM67-F1
#
_cell.length_a   1.000
_cell.length_b   1.000
_cell.length_c   1.000
_cell.angle_alpha   90.00
_cell.angle_beta   90.00
_cell.angle_gamma   90.00
#
_symmetry.space_group_name_H-M   'P 1'
#
loop_
_entity.id
_entity.type
_entity.pdbx_description
1 polymer ?
#
loop_
_entity_poly.entity_id
_entity_poly.type
_entity_poly.pdbx_seq_one_letter_code
_entity_poly.pdbx_strand_id
1 'polypeptide(L)'
;CANTVAEGMGIRTSGELVEKCREGVMEFLLINHPLDCPICDQAGECRLQEFSVEHGRGASRFVDMKIKKPKNVEIGPRVRLDDERCIMCSRCIRFMDEVAGDPVLGFTQRGTHTTLTVHPGRLLDSNYSLNTVDICPVGALTSNDFRFQMRVWFLKETKTIDVNCGTGTNIVV
;
A
#
# COMPACT_ATOMS: atom_id res chain seq x y z
N CYS A 1 2.02 0.60 -16.87
CA CYS A 1 1.02 1.69 -16.82
C CYS A 1 1.44 2.95 -17.60
N ALA A 2 2.73 3.15 -17.92
CA ALA A 2 3.20 4.40 -18.54
C ALA A 2 3.33 4.38 -20.08
N ASN A 3 3.23 3.21 -20.73
CA ASN A 3 3.43 3.12 -22.18
C ASN A 3 2.22 3.72 -22.93
N THR A 4 2.46 4.69 -23.82
CA THR A 4 1.42 5.29 -24.67
C THR A 4 1.09 4.34 -25.83
N VAL A 5 -0.20 4.16 -26.12
CA VAL A 5 -0.64 3.34 -27.25
C VAL A 5 -0.28 3.98 -28.58
N ALA A 6 0.08 3.16 -29.57
CA ALA A 6 0.40 3.60 -30.93
C ALA A 6 -0.45 2.85 -31.95
N GLU A 7 -0.61 3.43 -33.14
CA GLU A 7 -1.35 2.81 -34.24
C GLU A 7 -0.75 1.44 -34.59
N GLY A 8 -1.61 0.42 -34.75
CA GLY A 8 -1.20 -0.95 -35.04
C GLY A 8 -0.60 -1.71 -33.84
N MET A 9 -0.55 -1.14 -32.63
CA MET A 9 -0.02 -1.82 -31.45
C MET A 9 -0.92 -2.98 -31.00
N GLY A 10 -0.44 -4.22 -31.10
CA GLY A 10 -1.09 -5.41 -30.53
C GLY A 10 -0.64 -5.66 -29.09
N ILE A 11 -1.57 -5.62 -28.14
CA ILE A 11 -1.28 -5.86 -26.71
C ILE A 11 -1.70 -7.28 -26.34
N ARG A 12 -0.75 -8.10 -25.92
CA ARG A 12 -1.01 -9.43 -25.34
C ARG A 12 -0.80 -9.37 -23.84
N THR A 13 -1.86 -9.61 -23.08
CA THR A 13 -1.86 -9.58 -21.61
C THR A 13 -1.70 -10.96 -20.98
N SER A 14 -1.63 -12.00 -21.80
CA SER A 14 -1.40 -13.38 -21.43
C SER A 14 -0.30 -13.99 -22.31
N GLY A 15 0.41 -14.98 -21.77
CA GLY A 15 1.51 -15.67 -22.42
C GLY A 15 2.72 -15.84 -21.51
N GLU A 16 3.62 -16.76 -21.88
CA GLU A 16 4.74 -17.18 -21.03
C GLU A 16 5.61 -16.00 -20.57
N LEU A 17 5.90 -15.04 -21.47
CA LEU A 17 6.67 -13.86 -21.13
C LEU A 17 5.98 -13.00 -20.06
N VAL A 18 4.68 -12.79 -20.20
CA VAL A 18 3.91 -11.94 -19.28
C VAL A 18 3.85 -12.56 -17.89
N GLU A 19 3.57 -13.86 -17.81
CA GLU A 19 3.52 -14.57 -16.52
C GLU A 19 4.89 -14.60 -15.85
N LYS A 20 5.97 -14.90 -16.58
CA LYS A 20 7.35 -14.84 -16.04
C LYS A 20 7.71 -13.46 -15.52
N CYS A 21 7.30 -12.38 -16.19
CA CYS A 21 7.53 -11.02 -15.72
C CYS A 21 6.74 -10.72 -14.43
N ARG A 22 5.47 -11.12 -14.35
CA ARG A 22 4.65 -10.93 -13.14
C ARG A 22 5.22 -11.70 -11.96
N GLU A 23 5.55 -12.98 -12.16
CA GLU A 23 6.18 -13.82 -11.15
C GLU A 23 7.50 -13.23 -10.65
N GLY A 24 8.34 -12.72 -11.56
CA GLY A 24 9.61 -12.09 -11.21
C GLY A 24 9.43 -10.83 -10.36
N VAL A 25 8.50 -9.95 -10.74
CA VAL A 25 8.18 -8.75 -9.94
C VAL A 25 7.63 -9.14 -8.58
N MET A 26 6.70 -10.10 -8.51
CA MET A 26 6.14 -10.57 -7.25
C MET A 26 7.21 -11.16 -6.34
N GLU A 27 8.17 -11.91 -6.89
CA GLU A 27 9.31 -12.40 -6.12
C GLU A 27 10.11 -11.23 -5.51
N PHE A 28 10.47 -10.22 -6.30
CA PHE A 28 11.20 -9.05 -5.80
C PHE A 28 10.44 -8.27 -4.72
N LEU A 29 9.12 -8.10 -4.87
CA LEU A 29 8.28 -7.45 -3.88
C LEU A 29 8.27 -8.23 -2.55
N LEU A 30 8.27 -9.57 -2.61
CA LEU A 30 8.21 -10.45 -1.45
C LEU A 30 9.58 -10.75 -0.82
N ILE A 31 10.70 -10.48 -1.50
CA ILE A 31 12.06 -10.74 -0.99
C ILE A 31 12.25 -10.12 0.40
N ASN A 32 11.99 -8.83 0.57
CA ASN A 32 12.15 -8.13 1.85
C ASN A 32 10.85 -7.89 2.60
N HIS A 33 9.68 -8.19 2.01
CA HIS A 33 8.40 -8.04 2.70
C HIS A 33 8.32 -9.03 3.89
N PRO A 34 7.87 -8.58 5.08
CA PRO A 34 7.82 -9.41 6.28
C PRO A 34 6.71 -10.46 6.21
N LEU A 35 6.86 -11.54 6.96
CA LEU A 35 5.83 -12.57 7.12
C LEU A 35 4.80 -12.16 8.18
N ASP A 36 4.27 -10.94 8.03
CA ASP A 36 3.39 -10.30 9.00
C ASP A 36 1.90 -10.54 8.70
N CYS A 37 1.53 -11.25 7.63
CA CYS A 37 0.13 -11.39 7.19
C CYS A 37 -0.85 -11.78 8.31
N PRO A 38 -0.55 -12.67 9.27
CA PRO A 38 -1.48 -13.00 10.35
C PRO A 38 -1.80 -11.82 11.29
N ILE A 39 -0.83 -10.94 11.51
CA ILE A 39 -0.95 -9.78 12.40
C ILE A 39 -1.25 -8.49 11.65
N CYS A 40 -1.06 -8.46 10.33
CA CYS A 40 -1.33 -7.31 9.47
C CYS A 40 -2.83 -6.98 9.49
N ASP A 41 -3.16 -5.70 9.62
CA ASP A 41 -4.55 -5.23 9.65
C ASP A 41 -5.24 -5.40 8.30
N GLN A 42 -4.52 -5.06 7.23
CA GLN A 42 -4.99 -5.14 5.84
C GLN A 42 -5.03 -6.57 5.28
N ALA A 43 -4.79 -7.60 6.11
CA ALA A 43 -4.90 -8.98 5.66
C ALA A 43 -6.34 -9.27 5.20
N GLY A 44 -6.49 -9.92 4.04
CA GLY A 44 -7.81 -10.17 3.42
C GLY A 44 -8.26 -9.13 2.41
N GLU A 45 -7.72 -7.91 2.46
CA GLU A 45 -7.96 -6.84 1.47
C GLU A 45 -6.64 -6.28 0.88
N CYS A 46 -5.53 -6.95 1.15
CA CYS A 46 -4.20 -6.55 0.71
C CYS A 46 -4.01 -6.92 -0.77
N ARG A 47 -3.79 -5.91 -1.62
CA ARG A 47 -3.55 -6.13 -3.06
C ARG A 47 -2.29 -6.94 -3.35
N LEU A 48 -1.24 -6.81 -2.51
CA LEU A 48 -0.04 -7.65 -2.65
C LEU A 48 -0.35 -9.12 -2.37
N GLN A 49 -1.25 -9.40 -1.42
CA GLN A 49 -1.68 -10.77 -1.12
C GLN A 49 -2.48 -11.33 -2.30
N GLU A 50 -3.44 -10.58 -2.82
CA GLU A 50 -4.23 -10.97 -4.02
C GLU A 50 -3.31 -11.28 -5.20
N PHE A 51 -2.42 -10.36 -5.57
CA PHE A 51 -1.49 -10.57 -6.69
C PHE A 51 -0.50 -11.71 -6.44
N SER A 52 -0.13 -11.97 -5.19
CA SER A 52 0.72 -13.14 -4.87
C SER A 52 -0.02 -14.46 -5.07
N VAL A 53 -1.34 -14.50 -4.86
CA VAL A 53 -2.15 -15.69 -5.11
C VAL A 53 -2.40 -15.86 -6.61
N GLU A 54 -2.69 -14.78 -7.32
CA GLU A 54 -3.02 -14.81 -8.75
C GLU A 54 -1.80 -15.01 -9.66
N HIS A 55 -0.67 -14.39 -9.32
CA HIS A 55 0.50 -14.28 -10.19
C HIS A 55 1.83 -14.65 -9.51
N GLY A 56 1.80 -15.13 -8.28
CA GLY A 56 2.98 -15.57 -7.55
C GLY A 56 3.32 -17.04 -7.81
N ARG A 57 4.58 -17.41 -7.56
CA ARG A 57 5.10 -18.78 -7.75
C ARG A 57 4.70 -19.77 -6.64
N GLY A 58 4.03 -19.30 -5.59
CA GLY A 58 3.66 -20.08 -4.40
C GLY A 58 4.82 -20.44 -3.44
N ALA A 59 6.08 -20.36 -3.89
CA ALA A 59 7.26 -20.62 -3.07
C ALA A 59 8.32 -19.52 -3.20
N SER A 60 9.01 -19.21 -2.10
CA SER A 60 10.16 -18.30 -2.09
C SER A 60 11.46 -19.07 -2.30
N ARG A 61 12.37 -18.51 -3.10
CA ARG A 61 13.75 -18.98 -3.24
C ARG A 61 14.73 -18.19 -2.37
N PHE A 62 14.26 -17.11 -1.74
CA PHE A 62 15.09 -16.25 -0.90
C PHE A 62 15.30 -16.89 0.47
N VAL A 63 16.58 -17.15 0.82
CA VAL A 63 17.00 -17.84 2.05
C VAL A 63 17.72 -16.89 3.03
N ASP A 64 18.13 -15.71 2.57
CA ASP A 64 18.86 -14.75 3.37
C ASP A 64 17.99 -13.99 4.39
N MET A 65 18.65 -13.24 5.26
CA MET A 65 17.96 -12.36 6.19
C MET A 65 17.31 -11.18 5.46
N LYS A 66 16.00 -11.05 5.65
CA LYS A 66 15.22 -9.90 5.18
C LYS A 66 15.71 -8.62 5.86
N ILE A 67 15.77 -7.53 5.10
CA ILE A 67 16.10 -6.22 5.66
C ILE A 67 14.96 -5.76 6.57
N LYS A 68 15.32 -5.45 7.81
CA LYS A 68 14.39 -4.88 8.79
C LYS A 68 14.32 -3.37 8.65
N LYS A 69 13.13 -2.83 8.86
CA LYS A 69 12.82 -1.40 8.81
C LYS A 69 11.97 -1.03 10.04
N PRO A 70 11.77 0.27 10.32
CA PRO A 70 10.93 0.68 11.43
C PRO A 70 9.49 0.14 11.31
N LYS A 71 8.95 -0.35 12.43
CA LYS A 71 7.57 -0.79 12.58
C LYS A 71 6.87 0.10 13.59
N ASN A 72 5.55 0.26 13.46
CA ASN A 72 4.72 1.03 14.38
C ASN A 72 5.18 2.49 14.60
N VAL A 73 5.67 3.14 13.54
CA VAL A 73 6.11 4.53 13.59
C VAL A 73 4.90 5.46 13.58
N GLU A 74 4.89 6.41 14.51
CA GLU A 74 3.92 7.50 14.52
C GLU A 74 4.34 8.55 13.50
N ILE A 75 3.55 8.70 12.43
CA ILE A 75 3.80 9.73 11.41
C ILE A 75 2.77 10.86 11.45
N GLY A 76 1.70 10.68 12.21
CA GLY A 76 0.64 11.66 12.41
C GLY A 76 -0.42 11.16 13.39
N PRO A 77 -1.41 12.00 13.74
CA PRO A 77 -2.39 11.70 14.78
C PRO A 77 -3.35 10.55 14.42
N ARG A 78 -3.55 10.30 13.11
CA ARG A 78 -4.56 9.34 12.60
C ARG A 78 -3.97 8.11 11.92
N VAL A 79 -2.69 8.10 11.58
CA VAL A 79 -2.07 7.06 10.75
C VAL A 79 -0.75 6.56 11.37
N ARG A 80 -0.56 5.25 11.38
CA ARG A 80 0.71 4.58 11.74
C ARG A 80 1.38 3.99 10.52
N LEU A 81 2.71 3.98 10.58
CA LEU A 81 3.57 3.44 9.54
C LEU A 81 4.30 2.17 10.01
N ASP A 82 4.05 1.05 9.32
CA ASP A 82 4.88 -0.15 9.32
C ASP A 82 5.70 -0.20 8.04
N ASP A 83 6.87 0.45 8.02
CA ASP A 83 7.68 0.63 6.81
C ASP A 83 8.23 -0.70 6.26
N GLU A 84 8.37 -1.73 7.09
CA GLU A 84 8.73 -3.10 6.62
C GLU A 84 7.74 -3.64 5.60
N ARG A 85 6.46 -3.29 5.70
CA ARG A 85 5.42 -3.75 4.78
C ARG A 85 5.37 -2.92 3.51
N CYS A 86 6.01 -1.76 3.48
CA CYS A 86 5.95 -0.84 2.34
C CYS A 86 6.73 -1.38 1.14
N ILE A 87 6.07 -1.45 -0.01
CA ILE A 87 6.67 -1.87 -1.28
C ILE A 87 7.21 -0.71 -2.11
N MET A 88 7.32 0.48 -1.52
CA MET A 88 7.91 1.68 -2.14
C MET A 88 7.24 2.11 -3.45
N CYS A 89 5.93 1.88 -3.59
CA CYS A 89 5.16 2.18 -4.81
C CYS A 89 4.84 3.68 -5.04
N SER A 90 5.27 4.56 -4.13
CA SER A 90 5.07 6.02 -4.12
C SER A 90 3.63 6.54 -4.22
N ARG A 91 2.60 5.69 -4.12
CA ARG A 91 1.19 6.10 -4.24
C ARG A 91 0.77 7.12 -3.16
N CYS A 92 1.13 6.88 -1.90
CA CYS A 92 0.81 7.79 -0.81
C CYS A 92 1.50 9.16 -0.94
N ILE A 93 2.76 9.18 -1.40
CA ILE A 93 3.51 10.42 -1.66
C ILE A 93 2.80 11.23 -2.74
N ARG A 94 2.51 10.62 -3.88
CA ARG A 94 1.81 11.29 -4.99
C ARG A 94 0.42 11.75 -4.61
N PHE A 95 -0.32 10.96 -3.82
CA PHE A 95 -1.63 11.38 -3.33
C PHE A 95 -1.54 12.66 -2.47
N MET A 96 -0.58 12.70 -1.55
CA MET A 96 -0.41 13.84 -0.66
C MET A 96 0.04 15.10 -1.42
N ASP A 97 0.91 14.95 -2.41
CA ASP A 97 1.38 16.05 -3.27
C ASP A 97 0.30 16.53 -4.26
N GLU A 98 -0.22 15.62 -5.08
CA GLU A 98 -1.07 15.94 -6.24
C GLU A 98 -2.54 16.17 -5.86
N VAL A 99 -3.07 15.46 -4.85
CA VAL A 99 -4.50 15.49 -4.50
C VAL A 99 -4.76 16.26 -3.22
N ALA A 100 -4.03 15.95 -2.15
CA ALA A 100 -4.21 16.65 -0.86
C ALA A 100 -3.56 18.04 -0.85
N GLY A 101 -2.63 18.32 -1.78
CA GLY A 101 -1.90 19.59 -1.85
C GLY A 101 -0.96 19.82 -0.67
N ASP A 102 -0.56 18.76 0.03
CA ASP A 102 0.30 18.81 1.20
C ASP A 102 1.41 17.75 1.13
N PRO A 103 2.53 18.05 0.43
CA PRO A 103 3.63 17.12 0.22
C PRO A 103 4.46 16.92 1.50
N VAL A 104 3.91 16.14 2.45
CA VAL A 104 4.55 15.85 3.74
C VAL A 104 5.29 14.51 3.75
N LEU A 105 4.93 13.58 2.86
CA LEU A 105 5.54 12.26 2.77
C LEU A 105 6.67 12.24 1.74
N GLY A 106 7.75 11.51 2.05
CA GLY A 106 8.88 11.35 1.16
C GLY A 106 9.66 10.06 1.41
N PHE A 107 10.50 9.69 0.44
CA PHE A 107 11.48 8.63 0.62
C PHE A 107 12.81 9.19 1.10
N THR A 108 13.43 8.48 2.04
CA THR A 108 14.78 8.74 2.52
C THR A 108 15.66 7.52 2.31
N GLN A 109 16.97 7.72 2.43
CA GLN A 109 17.99 6.70 2.11
C GLN A 109 17.96 6.28 0.63
N ARG A 110 18.58 5.12 0.31
CA ARG A 110 18.70 4.63 -1.07
C ARG A 110 18.77 3.11 -1.14
N GLY A 111 18.41 2.56 -2.30
CA GLY A 111 18.43 1.12 -2.56
C GLY A 111 17.47 0.37 -1.64
N THR A 112 17.88 -0.79 -1.14
CA THR A 112 17.02 -1.64 -0.30
C THR A 112 16.73 -1.03 1.09
N HIS A 113 17.54 -0.07 1.53
CA HIS A 113 17.35 0.67 2.78
C HIS A 113 16.43 1.89 2.64
N THR A 114 15.84 2.12 1.45
CA THR A 114 14.91 3.24 1.26
C THR A 114 13.72 3.11 2.22
N THR A 115 13.40 4.18 2.94
CA THR A 115 12.33 4.22 3.95
C THR A 115 11.37 5.37 3.68
N LEU A 116 10.08 5.11 3.81
CA LEU A 116 9.05 6.14 3.81
C LEU A 116 9.09 6.93 5.12
N THR A 117 9.03 8.26 5.05
CA THR A 117 9.01 9.10 6.24
C THR A 117 8.26 10.40 5.98
N VAL A 118 8.05 11.17 7.03
CA VAL A 118 7.51 12.53 6.98
C VAL A 118 8.65 13.55 6.96
N HIS A 119 8.42 14.70 6.34
CA HIS A 119 9.37 15.80 6.38
C HIS A 119 9.70 16.20 7.83
N PRO A 120 10.97 16.50 8.17
CA PRO A 120 11.36 16.88 9.52
C PRO A 120 10.53 18.05 10.06
N GLY A 121 9.99 17.90 11.27
CA GLY A 121 9.14 18.91 11.91
C GLY A 121 7.71 18.99 11.39
N ARG A 122 7.30 18.08 10.49
CA ARG A 122 5.93 17.96 10.00
C ARG A 122 5.30 16.64 10.43
N LEU A 123 3.97 16.60 10.44
CA LEU A 123 3.17 15.42 10.71
C LEU A 123 2.21 15.20 9.54
N LEU A 124 1.80 13.96 9.32
CA LEU A 124 0.72 13.62 8.41
C LEU A 124 -0.63 13.95 9.07
N ASP A 125 -0.99 15.23 9.11
CA ASP A 125 -2.15 15.78 9.84
C ASP A 125 -3.22 16.44 8.94
N SER A 126 -3.03 16.42 7.62
CA SER A 126 -4.04 16.85 6.64
C SER A 126 -5.38 16.13 6.81
N ASN A 127 -6.50 16.81 6.53
CA ASN A 127 -7.85 16.23 6.60
C ASN A 127 -8.02 14.99 5.68
N TYR A 128 -7.22 14.90 4.62
CA TYR A 128 -7.20 13.76 3.70
C TYR A 128 -6.19 12.68 4.08
N SER A 129 -5.55 12.76 5.26
CA SER A 129 -4.50 11.84 5.70
C SER A 129 -4.95 10.38 5.69
N LEU A 130 -6.19 10.10 6.09
CA LEU A 130 -6.71 8.73 6.17
C LEU A 130 -6.89 8.08 4.80
N ASN A 131 -7.10 8.87 3.74
CA ASN A 131 -7.18 8.34 2.36
C ASN A 131 -5.84 7.73 1.91
N THR A 132 -4.73 8.03 2.60
CA THR A 132 -3.45 7.36 2.36
C THR A 132 -3.45 5.89 2.80
N VAL A 133 -4.30 5.52 3.76
CA VAL A 133 -4.52 4.12 4.19
C VAL A 133 -5.22 3.36 3.05
N ASP A 134 -6.29 3.92 2.50
CA ASP A 134 -7.07 3.28 1.43
C ASP A 134 -6.27 3.11 0.13
N ILE A 135 -5.47 4.11 -0.25
CA ILE A 135 -4.67 4.04 -1.48
C ILE A 135 -3.46 3.12 -1.35
N CYS A 136 -3.07 2.79 -0.11
CA CYS A 136 -1.92 1.94 0.15
C CYS A 136 -2.25 0.49 -0.23
N PRO A 137 -1.52 -0.13 -1.17
CA PRO A 137 -1.84 -1.49 -1.64
C PRO A 137 -1.43 -2.60 -0.66
N VAL A 138 -0.84 -2.24 0.48
CA VAL A 138 -0.22 -3.11 1.48
C VAL A 138 -0.41 -2.49 2.86
N GLY A 139 -0.39 -3.30 3.92
CA GLY A 139 -0.64 -2.83 5.30
C GLY A 139 0.49 -2.02 5.94
N ALA A 140 1.14 -1.13 5.18
CA ALA A 140 2.19 -0.24 5.63
C ALA A 140 1.63 1.03 6.27
N LEU A 141 0.55 1.60 5.74
CA LEU A 141 -0.17 2.73 6.33
C LEU A 141 -1.50 2.19 6.86
N THR A 142 -1.77 2.38 8.16
CA THR A 142 -3.00 1.89 8.79
C THR A 142 -3.60 2.97 9.69
N SER A 143 -4.93 3.00 9.79
CA SER A 143 -5.65 3.90 10.71
C SER A 143 -5.32 3.59 12.18
N ASN A 144 -5.10 4.60 13.00
CA ASN A 144 -4.92 4.44 14.45
C ASN A 144 -6.16 3.91 15.15
N ASP A 145 -7.33 4.29 14.64
CA ASP A 145 -8.61 3.97 15.26
C ASP A 145 -9.00 2.51 14.99
N PHE A 146 -8.98 2.10 13.71
CA PHE A 146 -9.48 0.79 13.29
C PHE A 146 -8.47 -0.35 13.47
N ARG A 147 -7.17 -0.05 13.50
CA ARG A 147 -6.11 -1.08 13.49
C ARG A 147 -6.31 -2.09 14.62
N PHE A 148 -6.42 -3.36 14.22
CA PHE A 148 -6.60 -4.54 15.08
C PHE A 148 -7.95 -4.65 15.79
N GLN A 149 -8.94 -3.82 15.46
CA GLN A 149 -10.29 -3.96 16.02
C GLN A 149 -11.05 -5.14 15.40
N MET A 150 -10.97 -5.30 14.08
CA MET A 150 -11.73 -6.31 13.34
C MET A 150 -10.98 -6.71 12.06
N ARG A 151 -11.35 -7.85 11.46
CA ARG A 151 -10.87 -8.25 10.12
C ARG A 151 -11.96 -7.98 9.08
N VAL A 152 -11.54 -7.63 7.87
CA VAL A 152 -12.45 -7.23 6.78
C VAL A 152 -13.52 -8.25 6.45
N TRP A 153 -13.21 -9.56 6.51
CA TRP A 153 -14.18 -10.62 6.22
C TRP A 153 -15.26 -10.80 7.30
N PHE A 154 -15.16 -10.09 8.43
CA PHE A 154 -16.22 -10.02 9.44
C PHE A 154 -17.08 -8.76 9.33
N LEU A 155 -16.69 -7.79 8.49
CA LEU A 155 -17.47 -6.57 8.27
C LEU A 155 -18.68 -6.87 7.40
N LYS A 156 -19.76 -6.12 7.64
CA LYS A 156 -20.95 -6.11 6.78
C LYS A 156 -21.01 -4.75 6.11
N GLU A 157 -21.07 -4.75 4.79
CA GLU A 157 -21.04 -3.50 4.02
C GLU A 157 -22.44 -2.99 3.72
N THR A 158 -22.69 -1.73 4.07
CA THR A 158 -23.89 -0.98 3.70
C THR A 158 -23.48 0.29 2.98
N LYS A 159 -23.89 0.42 1.71
CA LYS A 159 -23.64 1.63 0.92
C LYS A 159 -24.55 2.76 1.42
N THR A 160 -23.95 3.89 1.80
CA THR A 160 -24.68 5.05 2.34
C THR A 160 -23.99 6.36 1.94
N ILE A 161 -24.49 7.49 2.46
CA ILE A 161 -24.02 8.84 2.17
C ILE A 161 -23.56 9.50 3.47
N ASP A 162 -22.40 10.14 3.45
CA ASP A 162 -21.87 10.90 4.58
C ASP A 162 -22.72 12.15 4.85
N VAL A 163 -23.05 12.36 6.12
CA VAL A 163 -23.83 13.51 6.61
C VAL A 163 -22.98 14.50 7.40
N ASN A 164 -21.68 14.23 7.58
CA ASN A 164 -20.78 15.10 8.34
C ASN A 164 -20.44 16.40 7.61
N CYS A 165 -20.53 16.40 6.27
CA CYS A 165 -20.29 17.59 5.46
C CYS A 165 -21.39 17.80 4.42
N GLY A 166 -21.51 19.04 3.92
CA GLY A 166 -22.50 19.39 2.89
C GLY A 166 -22.24 18.79 1.50
N THR A 167 -21.14 18.04 1.34
CA THR A 167 -20.74 17.42 0.06
C THR A 167 -21.57 16.17 -0.27
N GLY A 168 -22.06 15.44 0.74
CA GLY A 168 -22.81 14.21 0.53
C GLY A 168 -21.99 13.11 -0.13
N THR A 169 -20.79 12.85 0.39
CA THR A 169 -19.85 11.86 -0.16
C THR A 169 -20.38 10.43 -0.02
N ASN A 170 -20.19 9.60 -1.04
CA ASN A 170 -20.51 8.17 -0.96
C ASN A 170 -19.57 7.45 0.02
N ILE A 171 -20.12 6.70 0.95
CA ILE A 171 -19.36 5.90 1.92
C ILE A 171 -19.92 4.48 2.04
N VAL A 172 -19.11 3.59 2.61
CA VAL A 172 -19.52 2.24 3.00
C VAL A 172 -19.32 2.12 4.50
N VAL A 173 -20.36 1.69 5.22
CA VAL A 173 -20.37 1.44 6.66
C VAL A 173 -20.55 -0.04 6.92
#